data_AF-A0A328SU97-F1
#
_entry.id   AF-A0A328SU97-F1
#
_cell.length_a   1.000
_cell.length_b   1.000
_cell.length_c   1.000
_cell.angle_alpha   90.00
_cell.angle_beta   90.00
_cell.angle_gamma   90.00
#
_symmetry.space_group_name_H-M   'P 1'
#
loop_
_entity.id
_entity.type
_entity.pdbx_description
1 polymer ?
#
loop_
_entity_poly.entity_id
_entity_poly.type
_entity_poly.pdbx_seq_one_letter_code
_entity_poly.pdbx_strand_id
1 'polypeptide(L)'
;MACDKCKDLCVRYAIRLPGDLRKAISIASQNVTDGTLIDTTGPSAHSVSFAQLAAGQTWDDIVAYHFRCSCCGEQFSLHAETYHGSGGYWEPVRKAAIRENL
;
A
#
# COMPACT_ATOMS: atom_id res chain seq x y z
N MET A 1 -16.26 0.49 -5.88
CA MET A 1 -16.49 1.80 -5.25
C MET A 1 -16.14 1.67 -3.79
N ALA A 2 -15.47 2.67 -3.22
CA ALA A 2 -15.02 2.62 -1.83
C ALA A 2 -16.21 2.56 -0.85
N CYS A 3 -16.04 1.82 0.24
CA CYS A 3 -17.00 1.74 1.34
C CYS A 3 -16.48 2.47 2.59
N ASP A 4 -17.30 2.56 3.64
CA ASP A 4 -16.92 3.23 4.88
C ASP A 4 -15.66 2.68 5.54
N LYS A 5 -15.30 1.41 5.30
CA LYS A 5 -14.07 0.81 5.84
C LYS A 5 -12.80 1.30 5.14
N CYS A 6 -12.86 1.59 3.83
CA CYS A 6 -11.66 1.88 3.04
C CYS A 6 -11.65 3.29 2.42
N LYS A 7 -12.71 4.09 2.63
CA LYS A 7 -12.86 5.43 2.04
C LYS A 7 -11.76 6.41 2.47
N ASP A 8 -11.13 6.18 3.62
CA ASP A 8 -10.04 7.01 4.12
C ASP A 8 -8.67 6.57 3.57
N LEU A 9 -8.58 5.33 3.08
CA LEU A 9 -7.41 4.82 2.35
C LEU A 9 -7.38 5.28 0.90
N CYS A 10 -8.50 5.81 0.42
CA CYS A 10 -8.70 6.28 -0.94
C CYS A 10 -8.02 7.63 -1.20
N VAL A 11 -6.75 7.74 -0.88
CA VAL A 11 -5.91 8.92 -1.08
C VAL A 11 -4.70 8.56 -1.92
N ARG A 12 -4.17 9.53 -2.66
CA ARG A 12 -2.86 9.39 -3.29
C ARG A 12 -1.80 9.99 -2.38
N TYR A 13 -1.03 9.14 -1.73
CA TYR A 13 0.05 9.55 -0.82
C TYR A 13 1.40 9.37 -1.51
N ALA A 14 2.12 10.46 -1.72
CA ALA A 14 3.44 10.42 -2.33
C ALA A 14 4.50 9.95 -1.32
N ILE A 15 5.33 9.01 -1.75
CA ILE A 15 6.48 8.48 -1.01
C ILE A 15 7.73 9.15 -1.56
N ARG A 16 8.32 10.06 -0.78
CA ARG A 16 9.51 10.83 -1.19
C ARG A 16 10.72 10.51 -0.33
N LEU A 17 10.48 10.17 0.94
CA LEU A 17 11.51 9.82 1.91
C LEU A 17 11.29 8.41 2.45
N PRO A 18 12.34 7.74 2.99
CA PRO A 18 12.18 6.44 3.63
C PRO A 18 11.13 6.44 4.77
N GLY A 19 10.97 7.57 5.47
CA GLY A 19 9.93 7.74 6.48
C GLY A 19 8.51 7.66 5.92
N ASP A 20 8.28 8.16 4.70
CA ASP A 20 6.99 8.08 4.02
C ASP A 20 6.64 6.64 3.68
N LEU A 21 7.62 5.89 3.18
CA LEU A 21 7.46 4.48 2.85
C LEU A 21 7.11 3.67 4.10
N ARG A 22 7.85 3.86 5.20
CA ARG A 22 7.56 3.20 6.47
C ARG A 22 6.16 3.53 6.98
N LYS A 23 5.74 4.78 6.86
CA LYS A 23 4.38 5.21 7.23
C LYS A 23 3.32 4.51 6.37
N ALA A 24 3.51 4.46 5.05
CA ALA A 24 2.59 3.78 4.15
C ALA A 24 2.50 2.27 4.44
N ILE A 25 3.64 1.60 4.67
CA ILE A 25 3.71 0.19 5.09
C ILE A 25 2.95 -0.01 6.40
N SER A 26 3.16 0.86 7.39
CA SER A 26 2.50 0.76 8.69
C SER A 26 0.98 0.89 8.58
N ILE A 27 0.47 1.87 7.82
CA ILE A 27 -0.97 2.05 7.60
C ILE A 27 -1.57 0.85 6.87
N ALA A 28 -0.93 0.39 5.79
CA ALA A 28 -1.40 -0.79 5.07
C ALA A 28 -1.40 -2.03 5.96
N SER A 29 -0.36 -2.23 6.78
CA SER A 29 -0.28 -3.33 7.75
C SER A 29 -1.39 -3.27 8.80
N GLN A 30 -1.67 -2.10 9.38
CA GLN A 30 -2.77 -1.93 10.32
C GLN A 30 -4.12 -2.34 9.71
N ASN A 31 -4.36 -1.92 8.46
CA ASN A 31 -5.59 -2.24 7.74
C ASN A 31 -5.67 -3.70 7.27
N VAL A 32 -4.53 -4.39 7.11
CA VAL A 32 -4.53 -5.84 6.92
C VAL A 32 -4.84 -6.54 8.23
N THR A 33 -4.26 -6.10 9.34
CA THR A 33 -4.48 -6.69 10.67
C THR A 33 -5.93 -6.50 11.16
N ASP A 34 -6.54 -5.35 10.91
CA ASP A 34 -7.95 -5.11 11.28
C ASP A 34 -8.97 -5.78 10.33
N GLY A 35 -8.48 -6.38 9.24
CA GLY A 35 -9.29 -7.10 8.26
C GLY A 35 -9.96 -6.21 7.20
N THR A 36 -9.64 -4.92 7.13
CA THR A 36 -10.13 -4.01 6.08
C THR A 36 -9.52 -4.35 4.72
N LEU A 37 -8.24 -4.67 4.69
CA LEU A 37 -7.48 -5.04 3.49
C LEU A 37 -7.06 -6.51 3.52
N ILE A 38 -6.99 -7.09 2.34
CA ILE A 38 -6.40 -8.39 2.06
C ILE A 38 -5.21 -8.14 1.14
N ASP A 39 -4.03 -8.64 1.52
CA ASP A 39 -2.87 -8.68 0.62
C ASP A 39 -3.16 -9.64 -0.53
N THR A 40 -3.09 -9.13 -1.75
CA THR A 40 -3.32 -9.87 -3.00
C THR A 40 -2.04 -10.00 -3.83
N THR A 41 -0.88 -9.66 -3.25
CA THR A 41 0.41 -9.75 -3.91
C THR A 41 0.76 -11.20 -4.21
N GLY A 42 1.21 -11.47 -5.44
CA GLY A 42 1.62 -12.82 -5.84
C GLY A 42 2.82 -13.31 -5.01
N PRO A 43 2.89 -14.61 -4.68
CA PRO A 43 3.91 -15.15 -3.78
C PRO A 43 5.34 -15.04 -4.31
N SER A 44 5.53 -14.82 -5.62
CA SER A 44 6.83 -14.66 -6.27
C SER A 44 7.10 -13.23 -6.74
N ALA A 45 6.25 -12.27 -6.36
CA ALA A 45 6.42 -10.88 -6.79
C ALA A 45 7.59 -10.18 -6.07
N HIS A 46 7.94 -10.65 -4.86
CA HIS A 46 8.97 -10.10 -4.00
C HIS A 46 9.74 -11.19 -3.27
N SER A 47 10.95 -10.85 -2.82
CA SER A 47 11.76 -11.72 -1.95
C SER A 47 11.15 -11.93 -0.56
N VAL A 48 10.35 -10.96 -0.08
CA VAL A 48 9.66 -11.00 1.21
C VAL A 48 8.16 -10.78 1.06
N SER A 49 7.36 -11.47 1.88
CA SER A 49 5.92 -11.20 1.99
C SER A 49 5.66 -9.82 2.58
N PHE A 50 4.46 -9.27 2.37
CA PHE A 50 4.10 -7.99 2.98
C PHE A 50 4.12 -8.05 4.51
N ALA A 51 3.75 -9.20 5.10
CA ALA A 51 3.77 -9.38 6.55
C ALA A 51 5.22 -9.31 7.10
N GLN A 52 6.17 -9.92 6.40
CA GLN A 52 7.60 -9.84 6.75
C GLN A 52 8.14 -8.41 6.59
N LEU A 53 7.78 -7.73 5.51
CA LEU A 53 8.11 -6.33 5.27
C LEU A 53 7.58 -5.43 6.41
N ALA A 54 6.32 -5.59 6.79
CA ALA A 54 5.68 -4.84 7.87
C ALA A 54 6.32 -5.13 9.25
N ALA A 55 6.86 -6.33 9.45
CA ALA A 55 7.61 -6.70 10.65
C ALA A 55 9.06 -6.13 10.68
N GLY A 56 9.45 -5.34 9.67
CA GLY A 56 10.74 -4.66 9.61
C GLY A 56 11.84 -5.43 8.89
N GLN A 57 11.50 -6.47 8.13
CA GLN A 57 12.46 -7.04 7.17
C GLN A 57 12.84 -6.00 6.11
N THR A 58 14.09 -6.08 5.66
CA THR A 58 14.61 -5.22 4.60
C THR A 58 13.84 -5.47 3.30
N TRP A 59 13.54 -4.39 2.57
CA TRP A 59 12.99 -4.45 1.22
C TRP A 59 14.11 -4.39 0.17
N ASP A 60 13.83 -4.93 -1.01
CA ASP A 60 14.70 -4.79 -2.19
C ASP A 60 14.59 -3.38 -2.79
N ASP A 61 15.29 -3.14 -3.90
CA ASP A 61 15.30 -1.88 -4.63
C ASP A 61 13.89 -1.37 -5.00
N ILE A 62 12.93 -2.29 -5.17
CA ILE A 62 11.53 -2.00 -5.51
C ILE A 62 10.59 -2.59 -4.47
N VAL A 63 9.69 -1.75 -3.95
CA VAL A 63 8.52 -2.15 -3.17
C VAL A 63 7.30 -2.09 -4.10
N ALA A 64 6.52 -3.16 -4.22
CA ALA A 64 5.33 -3.19 -5.10
C ALA A 64 4.25 -4.17 -4.62
N TYR A 65 3.48 -3.80 -3.60
CA TYR A 65 2.44 -4.65 -3.01
C TYR A 65 1.05 -4.20 -3.43
N HIS A 66 0.12 -5.15 -3.53
CA HIS A 66 -1.25 -4.93 -3.94
C HIS A 66 -2.23 -5.43 -2.89
N PHE A 67 -3.27 -4.64 -2.66
CA PHE A 67 -4.27 -4.94 -1.65
C PHE A 67 -5.67 -4.81 -2.24
N ARG A 68 -6.61 -5.51 -1.61
CA ARG A 68 -8.04 -5.39 -1.91
C ARG A 68 -8.83 -5.22 -0.62
N CYS A 69 -9.78 -4.30 -0.61
CA CYS A 69 -10.73 -4.18 0.49
C CYS A 69 -11.58 -5.45 0.60
N SER A 70 -11.62 -6.04 1.80
CA SER A 70 -12.40 -7.24 2.09
C SER A 70 -13.91 -7.04 1.95
N CYS A 71 -14.39 -5.79 2.11
CA CYS A 71 -15.81 -5.45 2.11
C CYS A 71 -16.34 -5.07 0.72
N CYS A 72 -15.65 -4.18 0.00
CA CYS A 72 -16.15 -3.62 -1.27
C CYS A 72 -15.31 -3.98 -2.49
N GLY A 73 -14.17 -4.66 -2.30
CA GLY A 73 -13.29 -5.07 -3.38
C GLY A 73 -12.45 -3.95 -4.01
N GLU A 74 -12.48 -2.71 -3.49
CA GLU A 74 -11.60 -1.64 -3.98
C GLU A 74 -10.12 -2.04 -3.84
N GLN A 75 -9.33 -1.75 -4.87
CA GLN A 75 -7.93 -2.18 -4.95
C GLN A 75 -6.97 -1.03 -4.70
N PHE A 76 -5.86 -1.33 -4.03
CA PHE A 76 -4.82 -0.37 -3.66
C PHE A 76 -3.46 -0.91 -4.06
N SER A 77 -2.55 0.00 -4.39
CA SER A 77 -1.16 -0.29 -4.71
C SER A 77 -0.25 0.51 -3.78
N LEU A 78 0.74 -0.18 -3.21
CA LEU A 78 1.90 0.42 -2.56
C LEU A 78 3.10 0.17 -3.47
N HIS A 79 3.62 1.22 -4.08
CA HIS A 79 4.77 1.14 -4.96
C HIS A 79 5.83 2.18 -4.60
N ALA A 80 7.10 1.79 -4.54
CA ALA A 80 8.23 2.70 -4.41
C ALA A 80 9.50 2.11 -5.02
N GLU A 81 10.25 2.95 -5.73
CA GLU A 81 11.63 2.68 -6.17
C GLU A 81 12.58 3.37 -5.18
N THR A 82 13.41 2.57 -4.51
CA THR A 82 14.22 3.00 -3.36
C THR A 82 15.72 3.03 -3.63
N TYR A 83 16.19 2.43 -4.72
CA TYR A 83 17.61 2.38 -5.07
C TYR A 83 18.11 3.71 -5.62
N HIS A 84 17.39 4.28 -6.59
CA HIS A 84 17.65 5.63 -7.10
C HIS A 84 16.89 6.71 -6.32
N GLY A 85 15.99 6.33 -5.43
CA GLY A 85 15.19 7.25 -4.62
C GLY A 85 14.15 8.01 -5.44
N SER A 86 13.69 7.42 -6.56
CA SER A 86 12.62 7.99 -7.38
C SER A 86 11.29 8.08 -6.61
N GLY A 87 11.20 7.34 -5.49
CA GLY A 87 10.06 7.35 -4.60
C GLY A 87 8.91 6.54 -5.18
N GLY A 88 7.68 6.93 -4.85
CA GLY A 88 6.50 6.27 -5.36
C GLY A 88 5.22 6.72 -4.69
N TYR A 89 4.23 5.83 -4.61
CA TYR A 89 2.90 6.16 -4.13
C TYR A 89 2.25 5.00 -3.37
N TRP A 90 1.44 5.38 -2.38
CA TRP A 90 0.25 4.62 -2.02
C TRP A 90 -0.94 5.23 -2.76
N GLU A 91 -1.76 4.41 -3.41
CA GLU A 91 -2.98 4.88 -4.06
C GLU A 91 -3.98 3.77 -4.40
N PRO A 92 -5.29 4.11 -4.53
CA PRO A 92 -6.23 3.28 -5.26
C PRO A 92 -5.75 2.99 -6.69
N VAL A 93 -5.92 1.75 -7.13
CA VAL A 93 -5.64 1.35 -8.52
C VAL A 93 -6.56 2.13 -9.47
N ARG A 94 -7.84 2.28 -9.11
CA ARG A 94 -8.77 3.12 -9.86
C ARG A 94 -8.57 4.59 -9.49
N LYS A 95 -8.06 5.39 -10.43
CA LYS A 95 -7.83 6.83 -10.22
C LYS A 95 -9.09 7.60 -9.80
N ALA A 96 -10.26 7.21 -10.30
CA ALA A 96 -11.55 7.81 -9.91
C ALA A 96 -11.94 7.57 -8.44
N ALA A 97 -11.27 6.65 -7.74
CA ALA A 97 -11.46 6.45 -6.30
C ALA A 97 -10.56 7.36 -5.46
N ILE A 98 -9.57 8.05 -6.04
CA ILE A 98 -8.71 8.97 -5.30
C ILE A 98 -9.54 10.16 -4.84
N ARG A 99 -9.51 10.40 -3.54
CA ARG A 99 -10.05 11.57 -2.87
C ARG A 99 -8.88 12.53 -2.70
N GLU A 100 -8.92 13.63 -3.43
CA GLU A 100 -8.03 14.76 -3.16
C GLU A 100 -8.40 15.29 -1.78
N ASN A 101 -7.42 15.43 -0.88
CA ASN A 101 -7.65 16.07 0.40
C ASN A 101 -8.21 17.48 0.11
N LEU A 102 -9.48 17.69 0.46
CA LEU A 102 -10.07 19.02 0.58
C LEU A 102 -9.36 19.80 1.69
#